data_AF-A0A8J5RC06-F1
#
_entry.id   AF-A0A8J5RC06-F1
#
_cell.length_a   1.000
_cell.length_b   1.000
_cell.length_c   1.000
_cell.angle_alpha   90.00
_cell.angle_beta   90.00
_cell.angle_gamma   90.00
#
_symmetry.space_group_name_H-M   'P 1'
#
loop_
_entity.id
_entity.type
_entity.pdbx_description
1 polymer ?
#
loop_
_entity_poly.entity_id
_entity_poly.type
_entity_poly.pdbx_seq_one_letter_code
_entity_poly.pdbx_strand_id
1 'polypeptide(L)'
;MYTTPSLAAHHIGLSAPDLASLCCPWPSVRLASTLGVRRRDALPPPTALSLKRRCSDALISERTFGVLTKIDLMDKGTDAVDILEGISYRLQQPWVGVVNRSQQDINKNVDMIAARHRERDYFSTTPEYKHLAQRMGSEHLAKMLSKHLESVIKSRIPGLQSLITKTIAELETELNQLGKPIATDAGGKLYTIMEICRMFDGIYKEHLEGVRSGGEKIQHVFDNQFPVAIKRLQFDKQLAMENVRKLITEADGYQPHLIAPEQGYRRLIESCLISIRGPVEAAVDAVHSILKELVHKAINETHELKQFPTLRVEVGNAAFESLDRMRDESKKNTLKLVDMECSYLTVDFFRKLPWDVEKGGNPSHSIFDRYNDSYLR
;
A
#
# COMPACT_ATOMS: atom_id res chain seq x y z
N MET A 1 18.41 16.53 42.44
CA MET A 1 19.35 17.58 42.03
C MET A 1 18.64 18.53 41.07
N TYR A 2 18.01 19.58 41.59
CA TYR A 2 17.58 20.72 40.76
C TYR A 2 18.23 21.93 41.39
N THR A 3 19.42 22.25 40.90
CA THR A 3 20.15 23.46 41.25
C THR A 3 19.36 24.65 40.76
N THR A 4 19.02 25.54 41.68
CA THR A 4 18.51 26.86 41.35
C THR A 4 19.56 27.59 40.49
N PRO A 5 19.18 28.29 39.40
CA PRO A 5 20.13 28.97 38.52
C PRO A 5 20.92 30.09 39.22
N SER A 6 20.47 30.49 40.41
CA SER A 6 21.08 31.59 41.18
C SER A 6 22.45 31.26 41.76
N LEU A 7 22.81 29.99 41.96
CA LEU A 7 24.15 29.62 42.46
C LEU A 7 25.20 29.51 41.35
N ALA A 8 24.80 29.39 40.09
CA ALA A 8 25.72 29.33 38.94
C ALA A 8 26.12 30.73 38.41
N ALA A 9 25.31 31.77 38.69
CA ALA A 9 25.49 33.09 38.09
C ALA A 9 26.67 33.91 38.65
N HIS A 10 27.25 33.55 39.81
CA HIS A 10 28.40 34.28 40.36
C HIS A 10 29.76 33.80 39.84
N HIS A 11 29.82 32.65 39.14
CA HIS A 11 31.08 32.09 38.63
C HIS A 11 31.34 32.34 37.15
N ILE A 12 30.37 32.88 36.40
CA ILE A 12 30.48 33.08 34.95
C ILE A 12 29.93 34.48 34.69
N GLY A 13 30.80 35.46 34.44
CA GLY A 13 30.44 36.86 34.19
C GLY A 13 29.65 37.07 32.90
N LEU A 14 28.40 36.58 32.85
CA LEU A 14 27.47 36.75 31.75
C LEU A 14 26.42 37.81 32.09
N SER A 15 26.13 38.66 31.12
CA SER A 15 25.17 39.75 31.27
C SER A 15 23.73 39.21 31.28
N ALA A 16 22.83 39.88 32.02
CA ALA A 16 21.41 39.51 32.15
C ALA A 16 20.64 39.20 30.84
N PRO A 17 20.93 39.83 29.66
CA PRO A 17 20.26 39.46 28.40
C PRO A 17 20.66 38.08 27.84
N ASP A 18 21.85 37.55 28.16
CA ASP A 18 22.35 36.28 27.60
C ASP A 18 21.69 35.05 28.23
N LEU A 19 21.28 35.15 29.50
CA LEU A 19 20.53 34.08 30.18
C LEU A 19 19.08 33.96 29.69
N ALA A 20 18.55 35.02 29.08
CA ALA A 20 17.17 35.06 28.63
C ALA A 20 16.96 34.35 27.28
N SER A 21 17.98 34.33 26.41
CA SER A 21 17.95 33.60 25.15
C SER A 21 17.97 32.08 25.37
N LEU A 22 18.63 31.60 26.43
CA LEU A 22 18.64 30.18 26.82
C LEU A 22 17.29 29.66 27.37
N CYS A 23 16.44 30.52 27.92
CA CYS A 23 15.15 30.13 28.48
C CYS A 23 14.00 30.14 27.45
N CYS A 24 14.17 30.79 26.29
CA CYS A 24 13.14 30.91 25.25
C CYS A 24 12.71 29.60 24.54
N PRO A 25 13.54 28.53 24.40
CA PRO A 25 13.16 27.37 23.60
C PRO A 25 12.31 26.31 24.35
N TRP A 26 12.05 26.46 25.65
CA TRP A 26 11.30 25.47 26.44
C TRP A 26 9.83 25.91 26.64
N PRO A 27 8.85 25.32 25.92
CA PRO A 27 7.48 25.88 25.84
C PRO A 27 6.52 25.42 26.96
N SER A 28 6.96 24.58 27.89
CA SER A 28 6.03 23.75 28.66
C SER A 28 5.46 24.39 29.93
N VAL A 29 6.22 25.22 30.66
CA VAL A 29 5.72 26.00 31.81
C VAL A 29 6.55 27.27 31.93
N ARG A 30 5.91 28.45 31.91
CA ARG A 30 6.61 29.72 32.18
C ARG A 30 6.28 30.19 33.59
N LEU A 31 7.29 30.16 34.46
CA LEU A 31 7.24 30.80 35.77
C LEU A 31 7.63 32.27 35.58
N ALA A 32 6.66 33.17 35.75
CA ALA A 32 6.96 34.60 35.87
C ALA A 32 7.40 34.83 37.32
N SER A 33 8.71 34.91 37.56
CA SER A 33 9.26 35.27 38.85
C SER A 33 9.54 36.76 38.92
N THR A 34 9.09 37.39 39.99
CA THR A 34 9.45 38.77 40.32
C THR A 34 10.43 38.73 41.49
N LEU A 35 11.69 39.11 41.24
CA LEU A 35 12.66 39.35 42.29
C LEU A 35 12.37 40.73 42.89
N GLY A 36 12.16 40.81 44.21
CA GLY A 36 11.81 42.05 44.91
C GLY A 36 12.78 43.20 44.62
N VAL A 37 12.24 44.41 44.49
CA VAL A 37 13.00 45.66 44.26
C VAL A 37 12.73 46.64 45.41
N ARG A 38 13.82 47.28 45.87
CA ARG A 38 13.85 48.36 46.88
C ARG A 38 13.07 49.60 46.43
N ARG A 39 12.43 50.25 47.41
CA ARG A 39 11.89 51.64 47.49
C ARG A 39 11.09 52.25 46.33
N ARG A 40 10.12 53.07 46.74
CA ARG A 40 9.23 53.97 45.97
C ARG A 40 9.95 54.64 44.80
N ASP A 41 9.73 54.12 43.61
CA ASP A 41 9.10 54.79 42.47
C ASP A 41 9.20 53.81 41.29
N ALA A 42 8.05 53.25 40.90
CA ALA A 42 7.91 52.18 39.92
C ALA A 42 8.75 50.92 40.25
N LEU A 43 8.10 49.84 40.68
CA LEU A 43 8.63 48.51 40.41
C LEU A 43 8.91 48.49 38.89
N PRO A 44 10.16 48.37 38.40
CA PRO A 44 10.37 48.18 36.97
C PRO A 44 9.59 46.93 36.58
N PRO A 45 8.99 46.86 35.37
CA PRO A 45 8.36 45.64 34.92
C PRO A 45 9.36 44.51 35.18
N PRO A 46 8.97 43.43 35.89
CA PRO A 46 9.89 42.41 36.37
C PRO A 46 10.91 42.07 35.28
N THR A 47 12.18 41.84 35.55
CA THR A 47 13.16 41.58 34.47
C THR A 47 12.74 40.40 33.57
N ALA A 48 11.93 39.46 34.10
CA ALA A 48 11.24 38.41 33.34
C ALA A 48 10.01 38.88 32.50
N LEU A 49 9.42 40.03 32.83
CA LEU A 49 8.35 40.75 32.13
C LEU A 49 8.89 41.86 31.18
N SER A 50 10.07 42.42 31.44
CA SER A 50 10.76 43.37 30.54
C SER A 50 11.27 42.70 29.26
N LEU A 51 11.59 41.41 29.34
CA LEU A 51 11.85 40.54 28.18
C LEU A 51 10.60 40.22 27.34
N LYS A 52 9.44 40.75 27.71
CA LYS A 52 8.12 40.27 27.26
C LYS A 52 7.34 41.27 26.41
N ARG A 53 7.84 42.51 26.20
CA ARG A 53 7.22 43.45 25.23
C ARG A 53 7.32 43.00 23.76
N ARG A 54 8.13 41.98 23.44
CA ARG A 54 8.16 41.33 22.10
C ARG A 54 7.23 40.13 21.96
N CYS A 55 6.63 39.63 23.05
CA CYS A 55 5.71 38.49 23.06
C CYS A 55 4.39 38.89 23.75
N SER A 56 3.83 40.03 23.34
CA SER A 56 2.67 40.64 24.02
C SER A 56 1.41 39.77 23.98
N ASP A 57 1.32 38.81 23.04
CA ASP A 57 0.20 37.86 22.95
C ASP A 57 0.35 36.65 23.91
N ALA A 58 1.51 36.48 24.57
CA ALA A 58 1.79 35.32 25.42
C ALA A 58 1.48 35.54 26.92
N LEU A 59 1.13 36.76 27.35
CA LEU A 59 0.79 37.03 28.76
C LEU A 59 -0.58 36.49 29.16
N ILE A 60 -1.47 36.25 28.20
CA ILE A 60 -2.82 35.69 28.40
C ILE A 60 -2.78 34.17 28.11
N SER A 61 -1.64 33.51 28.37
CA SER A 61 -1.53 32.06 28.16
C SER A 61 -1.90 31.33 29.45
N GLU A 62 -2.77 30.32 29.33
CA GLU A 62 -3.15 29.37 30.39
C GLU A 62 -1.95 28.68 31.08
N ARG A 63 -0.73 28.79 30.52
CA ARG A 63 0.50 28.10 30.94
C ARG A 63 1.47 28.95 31.77
N THR A 64 1.09 30.18 32.15
CA THR A 64 1.98 31.10 32.89
C THR A 64 1.52 31.26 34.33
N PHE A 65 2.40 30.92 35.28
CA PHE A 65 2.17 31.08 36.72
C PHE A 65 2.95 32.28 37.26
N GLY A 66 2.31 33.09 38.10
CA GLY A 66 2.97 34.16 38.82
C GLY A 66 3.55 33.63 40.14
N VAL A 67 4.86 33.76 40.34
CA VAL A 67 5.50 33.37 41.61
C VAL A 67 6.27 34.55 42.17
N LEU A 68 5.84 35.00 43.34
CA LEU A 68 6.49 36.09 44.06
C LEU A 68 7.37 35.50 45.16
N THR A 69 8.65 35.82 45.15
CA THR A 69 9.62 35.30 46.14
C THR A 69 10.19 36.43 46.98
N LYS A 70 10.73 36.10 48.15
CA LYS A 70 11.40 37.05 49.07
C LYS A 70 10.47 38.12 49.63
N ILE A 71 9.22 37.74 49.89
CA ILE A 71 8.18 38.63 50.46
C ILE A 71 8.55 39.04 51.90
N ASP A 72 9.34 38.22 52.59
CA ASP A 72 9.89 38.46 53.92
C ASP A 72 10.89 39.63 53.98
N LEU A 73 11.48 40.03 52.85
CA LEU A 73 12.49 41.09 52.77
C LEU A 73 11.92 42.44 52.32
N MET A 74 10.61 42.64 52.37
CA MET A 74 9.99 43.91 51.99
C MET A 74 10.19 45.00 53.05
N ASP A 75 10.30 46.24 52.59
CA ASP A 75 10.48 47.40 53.47
C ASP A 75 9.21 47.60 54.32
N LYS A 76 9.40 47.98 55.58
CA LYS A 76 8.29 48.26 56.51
C LYS A 76 7.39 49.37 55.92
N GLY A 77 6.10 49.06 55.73
CA GLY A 77 5.12 49.96 55.11
C GLY A 77 4.93 49.77 53.61
N THR A 78 5.47 48.68 53.03
CA THR A 78 5.14 48.23 51.67
C THR A 78 4.63 46.79 51.70
N ASP A 79 3.60 46.52 50.92
CA ASP A 79 2.96 45.21 50.79
C ASP A 79 2.81 44.81 49.32
N ALA A 80 2.67 43.51 49.08
CA ALA A 80 2.54 42.93 47.75
C ALA A 80 1.12 42.38 47.50
N VAL A 81 0.13 42.81 48.29
CA VAL A 81 -1.25 42.32 48.22
C VAL A 81 -1.83 42.56 46.83
N ASP A 82 -1.68 43.76 46.27
CA ASP A 82 -2.17 44.11 44.93
C ASP A 82 -1.60 43.22 43.81
N ILE A 83 -0.38 42.70 43.98
CA ILE A 83 0.25 41.78 43.02
C ILE A 83 -0.27 40.36 43.25
N LEU A 84 -0.34 39.91 44.50
CA LEU A 84 -0.80 38.56 44.87
C LEU A 84 -2.29 38.35 44.57
N GLU A 85 -3.10 39.39 44.65
CA GLU A 85 -4.51 39.39 44.26
C GLU A 85 -4.71 39.58 42.74
N GLY A 86 -3.63 39.83 41.99
CA GLY A 86 -3.67 39.98 40.54
C GLY A 86 -4.29 41.29 40.05
N ILE A 87 -4.40 42.30 40.93
CA ILE A 87 -4.91 43.64 40.60
C ILE A 87 -3.89 44.40 39.75
N SER A 88 -2.62 44.40 40.17
CA SER A 88 -1.52 45.08 39.46
C SER A 88 -1.11 44.38 38.15
N TYR A 89 -1.10 43.04 38.16
CA TYR A 89 -0.75 42.24 36.98
C TYR A 89 -1.72 41.06 36.84
N ARG A 90 -2.66 41.16 35.89
CA ARG A 90 -3.63 40.10 35.61
C ARG A 90 -2.97 38.94 34.85
N LEU A 91 -3.02 37.75 35.43
CA LEU A 91 -2.65 36.47 34.80
C LEU A 91 -3.86 35.54 34.82
N GLN A 92 -3.92 34.59 33.87
CA GLN A 92 -4.96 33.56 33.83
C GLN A 92 -4.83 32.56 35.00
N GLN A 93 -3.60 32.29 35.45
CA GLN A 93 -3.31 31.52 36.66
C GLN A 93 -3.00 32.48 37.82
N PRO A 94 -3.34 32.12 39.08
CA PRO A 94 -3.14 32.98 40.23
C PRO A 94 -1.66 33.21 40.55
N TRP A 95 -1.39 34.31 41.25
CA TRP A 95 -0.07 34.57 41.85
C TRP A 95 0.09 33.82 43.17
N VAL A 96 1.26 33.24 43.38
CA VAL A 96 1.60 32.54 44.63
C VAL A 96 2.86 33.13 45.23
N GLY A 97 2.76 33.55 46.49
CA GLY A 97 3.88 34.02 47.29
C GLY A 97 4.63 32.88 47.96
N VAL A 98 5.96 32.92 47.94
CA VAL A 98 6.84 31.91 48.54
C VAL A 98 7.92 32.58 49.38
N VAL A 99 8.13 32.07 50.59
CA VAL A 99 9.22 32.47 51.48
C VAL A 99 10.25 31.35 51.49
N ASN A 100 11.47 31.69 51.07
CA ASN A 100 12.56 30.73 50.97
C ASN A 100 13.52 30.86 52.16
N ARG A 101 14.43 29.90 52.31
CA ARG A 101 15.54 30.00 53.26
C ARG A 101 16.41 31.23 52.94
N SER A 102 16.75 31.99 53.98
CA SER A 102 17.70 33.09 53.86
C SER A 102 19.13 32.56 53.67
N GLN A 103 20.07 33.42 53.25
CA GLN A 103 21.47 33.02 53.12
C GLN A 103 22.06 32.56 54.47
N GLN A 104 21.60 33.14 55.59
CA GLN A 104 21.99 32.72 56.93
C GLN A 104 21.43 31.34 57.28
N ASP A 105 20.18 31.05 56.90
CA ASP A 105 19.56 29.74 57.13
C ASP A 105 20.25 28.63 56.33
N ILE A 106 20.71 28.95 55.12
CA ILE A 106 21.50 28.04 54.29
C ILE A 106 22.84 27.74 54.97
N ASN A 107 23.56 28.78 55.43
CA ASN A 107 24.84 28.61 56.11
C ASN A 107 24.71 27.83 57.44
N LYS A 108 23.55 27.92 58.10
CA LYS A 108 23.21 27.17 59.32
C LYS A 108 22.62 25.78 59.05
N ASN A 109 22.52 25.34 57.78
CA ASN A 109 21.91 24.08 57.37
C ASN A 109 20.50 23.84 57.95
N VAL A 110 19.68 24.90 57.99
CA VAL A 110 18.31 24.75 58.49
C VAL A 110 17.53 23.79 57.61
N ASP A 111 16.84 22.85 58.26
CA ASP A 111 16.04 21.84 57.60
C ASP A 111 14.87 22.45 56.80
N MET A 112 14.52 21.77 55.70
CA MET A 112 13.44 22.21 54.81
C MET A 112 12.06 22.12 55.48
N ILE A 113 11.84 21.18 56.42
CA ILE A 113 10.58 21.08 57.14
C ILE A 113 10.43 22.28 58.07
N ALA A 114 11.49 22.66 58.78
CA ALA A 114 11.51 23.85 59.62
C ALA A 114 11.32 25.15 58.81
N ALA A 115 11.89 25.23 57.60
CA ALA A 115 11.67 26.37 56.70
C ALA A 115 10.21 26.49 56.23
N ARG A 116 9.54 25.37 55.93
CA ARG A 116 8.12 25.35 55.55
C ARG A 116 7.18 25.72 56.70
N HIS A 117 7.51 25.30 57.93
CA HIS A 117 6.75 25.74 59.11
C HIS A 117 6.86 27.25 59.30
N ARG A 118 8.08 27.81 59.23
CA ARG A 118 8.28 29.27 59.28
C ARG A 118 7.56 30.02 58.15
N GLU A 119 7.53 29.46 56.95
CA GLU A 119 6.76 30.03 55.83
C GLU A 119 5.26 30.08 56.16
N ARG A 120 4.70 28.99 56.70
CA ARG A 120 3.29 28.93 57.10
C ARG A 120 2.98 29.89 58.25
N ASP A 121 3.89 29.98 59.23
CA ASP A 121 3.76 30.89 60.36
C ASP A 121 3.84 32.36 59.89
N TYR A 122 4.73 32.68 58.95
CA TYR A 122 4.83 34.01 58.36
C TYR A 122 3.51 34.45 57.71
N PHE A 123 2.91 33.61 56.87
CA PHE A 123 1.65 33.94 56.22
C PHE A 123 0.45 33.96 57.18
N SER A 124 0.50 33.23 58.30
CA SER A 124 -0.61 33.21 59.29
C SER A 124 -0.53 34.34 60.33
N THR A 125 0.66 34.83 60.64
CA THR A 125 0.91 35.87 61.65
C THR A 125 0.94 37.28 61.06
N THR A 126 1.30 37.44 59.79
CA THR A 126 1.36 38.75 59.12
C THR A 126 -0.06 39.25 58.79
N PRO A 127 -0.52 40.39 59.35
CA PRO A 127 -1.92 40.83 59.22
C PRO A 127 -2.34 41.10 57.77
N GLU A 128 -1.43 41.59 56.93
CA GLU A 128 -1.69 41.91 55.52
C GLU A 128 -1.86 40.67 54.62
N TYR A 129 -1.28 39.52 54.97
CA TYR A 129 -1.34 38.28 54.17
C TYR A 129 -2.21 37.19 54.77
N LYS A 130 -2.76 37.41 55.97
CA LYS A 130 -3.50 36.42 56.74
C LYS A 130 -4.70 35.85 55.98
N HIS A 131 -5.43 36.69 55.21
CA HIS A 131 -6.56 36.25 54.39
C HIS A 131 -6.12 35.45 53.15
N LEU A 132 -4.85 35.53 52.75
CA LEU A 132 -4.29 34.81 51.61
C LEU A 132 -3.56 33.53 52.02
N ALA A 133 -3.31 33.29 53.31
CA ALA A 133 -2.44 32.23 53.83
C ALA A 133 -2.74 30.82 53.25
N GLN A 134 -4.00 30.48 52.98
CA GLN A 134 -4.40 29.18 52.42
C GLN A 134 -3.97 28.98 50.95
N ARG A 135 -3.76 30.09 50.22
CA ARG A 135 -3.38 30.13 48.79
C ARG A 135 -1.90 30.46 48.58
N MET A 136 -1.14 30.56 49.66
CA MET A 136 0.27 30.97 49.63
C MET A 136 1.19 29.83 50.12
N GLY A 137 2.49 30.00 49.84
CA GLY A 137 3.54 29.11 50.28
C GLY A 137 3.95 28.05 49.26
N SER A 138 5.13 27.48 49.51
CA SER A 138 5.77 26.47 48.66
C SER A 138 4.95 25.19 48.51
N GLU A 139 4.21 24.77 49.55
CA GLU A 139 3.36 23.56 49.49
C GLU A 139 2.13 23.77 48.59
N HIS A 140 1.50 24.94 48.66
CA HIS A 140 0.38 25.29 47.79
C HIS A 140 0.83 25.40 46.33
N LEU A 141 1.97 26.06 46.09
CA LEU A 141 2.57 26.16 44.76
C LEU A 141 2.86 24.78 44.18
N ALA A 142 3.47 23.87 44.95
CA ALA A 142 3.77 22.51 44.51
C ALA A 142 2.50 21.74 44.12
N LYS A 143 1.45 21.79 44.95
CA LYS A 143 0.15 21.15 44.65
C LYS A 143 -0.48 21.72 43.38
N MET A 144 -0.45 23.04 43.20
CA MET A 144 -0.99 23.73 42.03
C MET A 144 -0.25 23.33 40.74
N LEU A 145 1.09 23.37 40.76
CA LEU A 145 1.92 22.98 39.62
C LEU A 145 1.73 21.50 39.26
N SER A 146 1.65 20.61 40.25
CA SER A 146 1.40 19.18 40.03
C SER A 146 0.04 18.95 39.36
N LYS A 147 -1.03 19.60 39.84
CA LYS A 147 -2.37 19.48 39.25
C LYS A 147 -2.41 20.02 37.81
N HIS A 148 -1.73 21.13 37.56
CA HIS A 148 -1.66 21.68 36.20
C HIS A 148 -0.87 20.76 35.27
N LEU A 149 0.28 20.25 35.71
CA LEU A 149 1.07 19.31 34.93
C LEU A 149 0.27 18.04 34.61
N GLU A 150 -0.44 17.49 35.60
CA GLU A 150 -1.32 16.34 35.41
C GLU A 150 -2.41 16.63 34.35
N SER A 151 -3.06 17.79 34.42
CA SER A 151 -4.07 18.21 33.43
C SER A 151 -3.47 18.33 32.03
N VAL A 152 -2.30 18.95 31.89
CA VAL A 152 -1.60 19.09 30.61
C VAL A 152 -1.23 17.71 30.05
N ILE A 153 -0.67 16.81 30.87
CA ILE A 153 -0.34 15.45 30.46
C ILE A 153 -1.60 14.72 29.98
N LYS A 154 -2.68 14.73 30.77
CA LYS A 154 -3.96 14.09 30.40
C LYS A 154 -4.54 14.63 29.10
N SER A 155 -4.44 15.95 28.86
CA SER A 155 -4.91 16.56 27.60
C SER A 155 -4.10 16.13 26.37
N ARG A 156 -2.82 15.78 26.56
CA ARG A 156 -1.90 15.40 25.46
C ARG A 156 -1.91 13.89 25.17
N ILE A 157 -2.24 13.05 26.14
CA ILE A 157 -2.27 11.58 25.98
C ILE A 157 -3.13 11.13 24.78
N PRO A 158 -4.36 11.60 24.57
CA PRO A 158 -5.18 11.17 23.43
C PRO A 158 -4.55 11.51 22.08
N GLY A 159 -3.89 12.67 21.97
CA GLY A 159 -3.18 13.07 20.76
C GLY A 159 -1.95 12.19 20.48
N LEU A 160 -1.20 11.84 21.52
CA LEU A 160 -0.07 10.91 21.41
C LEU A 160 -0.53 9.50 21.03
N GLN A 161 -1.62 9.00 21.63
CA GLN A 161 -2.22 7.72 21.27
C GLN A 161 -2.64 7.70 19.80
N SER A 162 -3.36 8.72 19.34
CA SER A 162 -3.76 8.84 17.94
C SER A 162 -2.56 8.87 16.99
N LEU A 163 -1.50 9.61 17.34
CA LEU A 163 -0.28 9.66 16.54
C LEU A 163 0.40 8.28 16.46
N ILE A 164 0.56 7.60 17.60
CA ILE A 164 1.18 6.26 17.65
C ILE A 164 0.35 5.27 16.84
N THR A 165 -0.98 5.23 17.01
CA THR A 165 -1.86 4.33 16.26
C THR A 165 -1.79 4.59 14.76
N LYS A 166 -1.74 5.87 14.35
CA LYS A 166 -1.55 6.23 12.94
C LYS A 166 -0.21 5.74 12.41
N THR A 167 0.88 5.99 13.13
CA THR A 167 2.22 5.54 12.71
C THR A 167 2.34 4.02 12.68
N ILE A 168 1.70 3.30 13.60
CA ILE A 168 1.62 1.83 13.56
C ILE A 168 0.91 1.39 12.29
N ALA A 169 -0.25 1.97 11.96
CA ALA A 169 -0.98 1.61 10.75
C ALA A 169 -0.17 1.89 9.48
N GLU A 170 0.52 3.04 9.41
CA GLU A 170 1.42 3.37 8.30
C GLU A 170 2.55 2.34 8.16
N LEU A 171 3.25 2.02 9.27
CA LEU A 171 4.32 1.02 9.27
C LEU A 171 3.83 -0.40 8.94
N GLU A 172 2.65 -0.79 9.40
CA GLU A 172 2.03 -2.08 9.05
C GLU A 172 1.70 -2.14 7.55
N THR A 173 1.25 -1.04 6.95
CA THR A 173 1.02 -0.99 5.50
C THR A 173 2.32 -1.09 4.70
N GLU A 174 3.39 -0.44 5.14
CA GLU A 174 4.72 -0.57 4.52
C GLU A 174 5.26 -2.00 4.67
N LEU A 175 5.10 -2.61 5.85
CA LEU A 175 5.54 -3.99 6.10
C LEU A 175 4.80 -4.99 5.18
N ASN A 176 3.50 -4.80 4.98
CA ASN A 176 2.71 -5.62 4.07
C ASN A 176 3.18 -5.47 2.61
N GLN A 177 3.66 -4.29 2.20
CA GLN A 177 4.22 -4.08 0.86
C GLN A 177 5.58 -4.78 0.69
N LEU A 178 6.40 -4.80 1.74
CA LEU A 178 7.71 -5.48 1.73
C LEU A 178 7.58 -7.01 1.75
N GLY A 179 6.46 -7.54 2.26
CA GLY A 179 6.17 -8.97 2.27
C GLY A 179 6.66 -9.69 3.54
N LYS A 180 6.47 -11.01 3.56
CA LYS A 180 6.83 -11.85 4.71
C LYS A 180 8.34 -12.08 4.77
N PRO A 181 8.92 -12.19 5.97
CA PRO A 181 10.33 -12.56 6.09
C PRO A 181 10.57 -13.94 5.47
N ILE A 182 11.51 -14.00 4.53
CA ILE A 182 11.95 -15.25 3.92
C ILE A 182 12.96 -15.89 4.86
N ALA A 183 12.80 -17.18 5.11
CA ALA A 183 13.78 -17.92 5.90
C ALA A 183 15.16 -17.86 5.21
N THR A 184 16.23 -17.68 5.99
CA THR A 184 17.58 -17.52 5.45
C THR A 184 18.19 -18.83 4.95
N ASP A 185 17.67 -19.96 5.45
CA ASP A 185 18.09 -21.29 5.06
C ASP A 185 17.64 -21.63 3.63
N ALA A 186 18.42 -22.48 2.96
CA ALA A 186 18.13 -22.89 1.59
C ALA A 186 16.77 -23.61 1.45
N GLY A 187 16.34 -24.33 2.49
CA GLY A 187 15.07 -25.05 2.51
C GLY A 187 13.87 -24.11 2.50
N GLY A 188 13.86 -23.10 3.36
CA GLY A 188 12.77 -22.13 3.41
C GLY A 188 12.71 -21.20 2.19
N LYS A 189 13.86 -20.89 1.56
CA LYS A 189 13.88 -20.21 0.25
C LYS A 189 13.19 -21.04 -0.83
N LEU A 190 13.51 -22.34 -0.91
CA LEU A 190 12.88 -23.25 -1.87
C LEU A 190 11.38 -23.37 -1.60
N TYR A 191 10.98 -23.52 -0.34
CA TYR A 191 9.57 -23.57 0.05
C TYR A 191 8.82 -22.31 -0.40
N THR A 192 9.40 -21.14 -0.17
CA THR A 192 8.81 -19.85 -0.57
C THR A 192 8.64 -19.77 -2.09
N ILE A 193 9.66 -20.18 -2.87
CA ILE A 193 9.57 -20.23 -4.34
C ILE A 193 8.44 -21.18 -4.77
N MET A 194 8.35 -22.36 -4.17
CA MET A 194 7.30 -23.33 -4.48
C MET A 194 5.90 -22.79 -4.14
N GLU A 195 5.75 -22.07 -3.03
CA GLU A 195 4.49 -21.44 -2.63
C GLU A 195 4.07 -20.37 -3.64
N ILE A 196 4.99 -19.50 -4.06
CA ILE A 196 4.73 -18.49 -5.09
C ILE A 196 4.34 -19.15 -6.41
N CYS A 197 5.06 -20.20 -6.84
CA CYS A 197 4.73 -20.94 -8.05
C CYS A 197 3.35 -21.60 -7.97
N ARG A 198 2.94 -22.13 -6.81
CA ARG A 198 1.60 -22.68 -6.60
C ARG A 198 0.51 -21.63 -6.68
N MET A 199 0.75 -20.43 -6.17
CA MET A 199 -0.21 -19.33 -6.30
C MET A 199 -0.34 -18.85 -7.75
N PHE A 200 0.77 -18.74 -8.47
CA PHE A 200 0.75 -18.49 -9.92
C PHE A 200 -0.05 -19.56 -10.67
N ASP A 201 0.18 -20.84 -10.38
CA ASP A 201 -0.55 -21.97 -10.99
C ASP A 201 -2.05 -21.90 -10.71
N GLY A 202 -2.44 -21.61 -9.46
CA GLY A 202 -3.84 -21.43 -9.07
C GLY A 202 -4.53 -20.29 -9.84
N ILE A 203 -3.86 -19.14 -9.96
CA ILE A 203 -4.37 -17.97 -10.71
C ILE A 203 -4.47 -18.28 -12.20
N TYR A 204 -3.46 -18.92 -12.77
CA TYR A 204 -3.46 -19.32 -14.17
C TYR A 204 -4.61 -20.30 -14.48
N LYS A 205 -4.82 -21.27 -13.59
CA LYS A 205 -5.96 -22.20 -13.67
C LYS A 205 -7.31 -21.48 -13.58
N GLU A 206 -7.46 -20.49 -12.70
CA GLU A 206 -8.67 -19.67 -12.63
C GLU A 206 -8.93 -18.90 -13.93
N HIS A 207 -7.88 -18.39 -14.59
CA HIS A 207 -8.02 -17.73 -15.90
C HIS A 207 -8.40 -18.68 -17.02
N LEU A 208 -8.03 -19.96 -16.92
CA LEU A 208 -8.32 -20.98 -17.91
C LEU A 208 -9.72 -21.60 -17.72
N GLU A 209 -10.06 -22.00 -16.50
CA GLU A 209 -11.29 -22.75 -16.16
C GLU A 209 -12.41 -21.89 -15.57
N GLY A 210 -12.10 -20.71 -15.01
CA GLY A 210 -13.06 -19.89 -14.27
C GLY A 210 -14.04 -19.11 -15.15
N VAL A 211 -14.84 -18.25 -14.51
CA VAL A 211 -15.83 -17.34 -15.14
C VAL A 211 -15.17 -16.27 -16.06
N ARG A 212 -13.84 -16.32 -16.23
CA ARG A 212 -13.05 -15.33 -16.97
C ARG A 212 -12.87 -15.76 -18.43
N SER A 213 -12.66 -14.76 -19.29
CA SER A 213 -12.62 -14.85 -20.76
C SER A 213 -11.66 -15.85 -21.41
N GLY A 214 -10.77 -16.54 -20.67
CA GLY A 214 -9.72 -17.39 -21.26
C GLY A 214 -10.30 -18.61 -21.98
N GLY A 215 -11.11 -19.40 -21.28
CA GLY A 215 -11.78 -20.58 -21.85
C GLY A 215 -12.71 -20.23 -23.01
N GLU A 216 -13.53 -19.18 -22.87
CA GLU A 216 -14.44 -18.70 -23.92
C GLU A 216 -13.69 -18.30 -25.20
N LYS A 217 -12.53 -17.64 -25.08
CA LYS A 217 -11.68 -17.30 -26.24
C LYS A 217 -11.18 -18.53 -26.96
N ILE A 218 -10.74 -19.56 -26.22
CA ILE A 218 -10.28 -20.83 -26.81
C ILE A 218 -11.45 -21.52 -27.52
N GLN A 219 -12.61 -21.58 -26.87
CA GLN A 219 -13.82 -22.13 -27.47
C GLN A 219 -14.20 -21.39 -28.75
N HIS A 220 -14.13 -20.05 -28.77
CA HIS A 220 -14.39 -19.24 -29.96
C HIS A 220 -13.44 -19.55 -31.13
N VAL A 221 -12.18 -19.93 -30.86
CA VAL A 221 -11.26 -20.36 -31.93
C VAL A 221 -11.81 -21.61 -32.62
N PHE A 222 -12.31 -22.58 -31.86
CA PHE A 222 -12.82 -23.84 -32.40
C PHE A 222 -14.24 -23.73 -32.97
N ASP A 223 -15.14 -22.96 -32.35
CA ASP A 223 -16.53 -22.87 -32.78
C ASP A 223 -16.73 -21.90 -33.96
N ASN A 224 -15.90 -20.84 -34.04
CA ASN A 224 -16.07 -19.79 -35.05
C ASN A 224 -14.88 -19.69 -36.00
N GLN A 225 -13.67 -19.44 -35.49
CA GLN A 225 -12.53 -19.08 -36.35
C GLN A 225 -12.12 -20.25 -37.26
N PHE A 226 -12.03 -21.45 -36.70
CA PHE A 226 -11.61 -22.64 -37.44
C PHE A 226 -12.63 -23.08 -38.51
N PRO A 227 -13.95 -23.19 -38.22
CA PRO A 227 -14.94 -23.49 -39.24
C PRO A 227 -15.01 -22.43 -40.35
N VAL A 228 -14.87 -21.15 -40.00
CA VAL A 228 -14.80 -20.07 -41.00
C VAL A 228 -13.55 -20.21 -41.86
N ALA A 229 -12.41 -20.56 -41.29
CA ALA A 229 -11.17 -20.79 -42.04
C ALA A 229 -11.29 -21.97 -43.01
N ILE A 230 -11.94 -23.07 -42.60
CA ILE A 230 -12.24 -24.20 -43.49
C ILE A 230 -13.20 -23.78 -44.60
N LYS A 231 -14.29 -23.07 -44.29
CA LYS A 231 -15.27 -22.60 -45.29
C LYS A 231 -14.69 -21.63 -46.31
N ARG A 232 -13.62 -20.91 -45.95
CA ARG A 232 -12.88 -20.01 -46.85
C ARG A 232 -11.96 -20.73 -47.82
N LEU A 233 -11.66 -22.01 -47.61
CA LEU A 233 -10.90 -22.80 -48.56
C LEU A 233 -11.69 -22.91 -49.86
N GLN A 234 -11.06 -22.52 -50.97
CA GLN A 234 -11.69 -22.51 -52.29
C GLN A 234 -11.65 -23.91 -52.91
N PHE A 235 -12.42 -24.84 -52.34
CA PHE A 235 -12.56 -26.19 -52.89
C PHE A 235 -13.11 -26.17 -54.32
N ASP A 236 -13.93 -25.17 -54.70
CA ASP A 236 -14.46 -25.01 -56.05
C ASP A 236 -13.38 -24.89 -57.13
N LYS A 237 -12.23 -24.28 -56.81
CA LYS A 237 -11.10 -24.20 -57.74
C LYS A 237 -10.39 -25.54 -57.87
N GLN A 238 -10.24 -26.27 -56.75
CA GLN A 238 -9.62 -27.60 -56.74
C GLN A 238 -10.50 -28.62 -57.49
N LEU A 239 -11.82 -28.51 -57.36
CA LEU A 239 -12.84 -29.36 -57.97
C LEU A 239 -13.33 -28.85 -59.33
N ALA A 240 -12.70 -27.82 -59.90
CA ALA A 240 -13.04 -27.31 -61.22
C ALA A 240 -12.90 -28.41 -62.29
N MET A 241 -13.83 -28.46 -63.24
CA MET A 241 -13.89 -29.51 -64.27
C MET A 241 -12.59 -29.65 -65.08
N GLU A 242 -11.86 -28.56 -65.27
CA GLU A 242 -10.54 -28.58 -65.93
C GLU A 242 -9.50 -29.36 -65.12
N ASN A 243 -9.43 -29.13 -63.81
CA ASN A 243 -8.52 -29.83 -62.91
C ASN A 243 -8.90 -31.29 -62.74
N VAL A 244 -10.21 -31.58 -62.61
CA VAL A 244 -10.73 -32.95 -62.53
C VAL A 244 -10.39 -33.72 -63.80
N ARG A 245 -10.66 -33.14 -64.98
CA ARG A 245 -10.31 -33.76 -66.27
C ARG A 245 -8.81 -34.05 -66.34
N LYS A 246 -7.98 -33.07 -66.00
CA LYS A 246 -6.53 -33.21 -66.01
C LYS A 246 -6.07 -34.37 -65.12
N LEU A 247 -6.49 -34.39 -63.86
CA LEU A 247 -6.11 -35.43 -62.88
C LEU A 247 -6.60 -36.83 -63.27
N ILE A 248 -7.81 -36.94 -63.82
CA ILE A 248 -8.36 -38.23 -64.26
C ILE A 248 -7.62 -38.73 -65.52
N THR A 249 -7.38 -37.86 -66.51
CA THR A 249 -6.62 -38.24 -67.71
C THR A 249 -5.17 -38.62 -67.37
N GLU A 250 -4.54 -37.93 -66.42
CA GLU A 250 -3.22 -38.32 -65.89
C GLU A 250 -3.25 -39.68 -65.19
N ALA A 251 -4.35 -40.02 -64.50
CA ALA A 251 -4.51 -41.30 -63.83
C ALA A 251 -4.88 -42.44 -64.80
N ASP A 252 -5.57 -42.16 -65.91
CA ASP A 252 -5.87 -43.14 -66.97
C ASP A 252 -4.59 -43.58 -67.72
N GLY A 253 -3.62 -42.68 -67.87
CA GLY A 253 -2.37 -42.98 -68.54
C GLY A 253 -2.57 -43.26 -70.04
N TYR A 254 -1.84 -44.25 -70.58
CA TYR A 254 -1.87 -44.54 -72.02
C TYR A 254 -3.06 -45.41 -72.46
N GLN A 255 -3.68 -46.15 -71.53
CA GLN A 255 -4.77 -47.08 -71.83
C GLN A 255 -6.06 -46.56 -71.17
N PRO A 256 -7.07 -46.17 -71.95
CA PRO A 256 -8.32 -45.64 -71.40
C PRO A 256 -9.11 -46.73 -70.67
N HIS A 257 -9.59 -46.42 -69.46
CA HIS A 257 -10.48 -47.29 -68.70
C HIS A 257 -11.95 -46.99 -69.02
N LEU A 258 -12.82 -48.01 -68.96
CA LEU A 258 -14.27 -47.84 -69.09
C LEU A 258 -14.91 -47.13 -67.89
N ILE A 259 -14.22 -47.15 -66.74
CA ILE A 259 -14.64 -46.56 -65.46
C ILE A 259 -13.48 -45.68 -64.97
N ALA A 260 -13.81 -44.56 -64.33
CA ALA A 260 -12.80 -43.66 -63.78
C ALA A 260 -11.84 -44.39 -62.82
N PRO A 261 -10.51 -44.22 -62.98
CA PRO A 261 -9.52 -44.93 -62.19
C PRO A 261 -9.52 -44.47 -60.73
N GLU A 262 -9.35 -45.43 -59.81
CA GLU A 262 -9.31 -45.17 -58.36
C GLU A 262 -8.27 -44.11 -57.97
N GLN A 263 -7.12 -44.18 -58.62
CA GLN A 263 -6.02 -43.28 -58.37
C GLN A 263 -6.36 -41.82 -58.69
N GLY A 264 -7.25 -41.56 -59.66
CA GLY A 264 -7.61 -40.21 -60.10
C GLY A 264 -8.41 -39.46 -59.05
N TYR A 265 -9.52 -40.04 -58.58
CA TYR A 265 -10.32 -39.41 -57.53
C TYR A 265 -9.65 -39.44 -56.16
N ARG A 266 -8.82 -40.47 -55.84
CA ARG A 266 -8.01 -40.46 -54.60
C ARG A 266 -7.08 -39.25 -54.57
N ARG A 267 -6.35 -38.97 -55.66
CA ARG A 267 -5.49 -37.77 -55.76
C ARG A 267 -6.26 -36.46 -55.66
N LEU A 268 -7.47 -36.41 -56.22
CA LEU A 268 -8.33 -35.22 -56.12
C LEU A 268 -8.72 -34.93 -54.67
N ILE A 269 -9.13 -35.96 -53.92
CA ILE A 269 -9.50 -35.85 -52.51
C ILE A 269 -8.29 -35.50 -51.65
N GLU A 270 -7.16 -36.17 -51.89
CA GLU A 270 -5.89 -35.88 -51.22
C GLU A 270 -5.47 -34.40 -51.39
N SER A 271 -5.56 -33.86 -52.60
CA SER A 271 -5.27 -32.45 -52.88
C SER A 271 -6.16 -31.48 -52.07
N CYS A 272 -7.44 -31.84 -51.88
CA CYS A 272 -8.35 -31.07 -51.05
C CYS A 272 -7.99 -31.17 -49.56
N LEU A 273 -7.70 -32.37 -49.06
CA LEU A 273 -7.37 -32.59 -47.65
C LEU A 273 -6.03 -31.93 -47.24
N ILE A 274 -5.03 -31.93 -48.12
CA ILE A 274 -3.75 -31.25 -47.87
C ILE A 274 -3.96 -29.74 -47.64
N SER A 275 -4.94 -29.11 -48.30
CA SER A 275 -5.24 -27.68 -48.11
C SER A 275 -5.73 -27.34 -46.70
N ILE A 276 -6.24 -28.31 -45.94
CA ILE A 276 -6.72 -28.16 -44.56
C ILE A 276 -5.56 -27.99 -43.56
N ARG A 277 -4.34 -28.40 -43.91
CA ARG A 277 -3.16 -28.23 -43.06
C ARG A 277 -2.98 -26.79 -42.61
N GLY A 278 -3.11 -25.82 -43.53
CA GLY A 278 -2.93 -24.39 -43.22
C GLY A 278 -3.86 -23.89 -42.11
N PRO A 279 -5.20 -24.02 -42.26
CA PRO A 279 -6.16 -23.67 -41.21
C PRO A 279 -5.94 -24.38 -39.87
N VAL A 280 -5.52 -25.66 -39.90
CA VAL A 280 -5.23 -26.44 -38.69
C VAL A 280 -4.03 -25.87 -37.93
N GLU A 281 -2.93 -25.58 -38.64
CA GLU A 281 -1.77 -24.95 -38.03
C GLU A 281 -2.11 -23.57 -37.44
N ALA A 282 -2.90 -22.79 -38.18
CA ALA A 282 -3.34 -21.47 -37.73
C ALA A 282 -4.22 -21.53 -36.47
N ALA A 283 -5.07 -22.56 -36.32
CA ALA A 283 -5.87 -22.76 -35.13
C ALA A 283 -5.00 -23.07 -33.89
N VAL A 284 -3.99 -23.95 -34.04
CA VAL A 284 -3.02 -24.24 -32.97
C VAL A 284 -2.25 -22.97 -32.56
N ASP A 285 -1.83 -22.17 -33.54
CA ASP A 285 -1.13 -20.91 -33.30
C ASP A 285 -2.01 -19.85 -32.61
N ALA A 286 -3.30 -19.79 -32.96
CA ALA A 286 -4.26 -18.91 -32.31
C ALA A 286 -4.47 -19.27 -30.83
N VAL A 287 -4.65 -20.57 -30.53
CA VAL A 287 -4.77 -21.06 -29.14
C VAL A 287 -3.50 -20.77 -28.35
N HIS A 288 -2.33 -21.02 -28.94
CA HIS A 288 -1.03 -20.71 -28.31
C HIS A 288 -0.90 -19.24 -27.93
N SER A 289 -1.28 -18.32 -28.83
CA SER A 289 -1.28 -16.88 -28.54
C SER A 289 -2.17 -16.52 -27.36
N ILE A 290 -3.36 -17.12 -27.26
CA ILE A 290 -4.28 -16.91 -26.14
C ILE A 290 -3.64 -17.41 -24.84
N LEU A 291 -3.06 -18.61 -24.83
CA LEU A 291 -2.39 -19.16 -23.64
C LEU A 291 -1.23 -18.26 -23.17
N LYS A 292 -0.43 -17.73 -24.10
CA LYS A 292 0.63 -16.76 -23.77
C LYS A 292 0.08 -15.46 -23.15
N GLU A 293 -1.03 -14.93 -23.68
CA GLU A 293 -1.71 -13.78 -23.07
C GLU A 293 -2.17 -14.07 -21.64
N LEU A 294 -2.70 -15.27 -21.38
CA LEU A 294 -3.15 -15.68 -20.05
C LEU A 294 -1.98 -15.78 -19.06
N VAL A 295 -0.82 -16.30 -19.50
CA VAL A 295 0.40 -16.30 -18.67
C VAL A 295 0.79 -14.88 -18.26
N HIS A 296 0.81 -13.94 -19.20
CA HIS A 296 1.10 -12.53 -18.89
C HIS A 296 0.11 -11.94 -17.88
N LYS A 297 -1.18 -12.23 -18.02
CA LYS A 297 -2.21 -11.76 -17.07
C LYS A 297 -2.01 -12.39 -15.68
N ALA A 298 -1.80 -13.69 -15.60
CA ALA A 298 -1.57 -14.40 -14.36
C ALA A 298 -0.33 -13.86 -13.62
N ILE A 299 0.79 -13.67 -14.31
CA ILE A 299 2.01 -13.07 -13.74
C ILE A 299 1.76 -11.66 -13.17
N ASN A 300 0.92 -10.86 -13.82
CA ASN A 300 0.63 -9.49 -13.38
C ASN A 300 -0.34 -9.44 -12.19
N GLU A 301 -1.16 -10.47 -12.02
CA GLU A 301 -2.12 -10.59 -10.91
C GLU A 301 -1.47 -11.18 -9.66
N THR A 302 -0.49 -12.08 -9.80
CA THR A 302 0.28 -12.60 -8.66
C THR A 302 1.08 -11.48 -7.98
N HIS A 303 0.72 -11.12 -6.75
CA HIS A 303 1.32 -10.00 -6.02
C HIS A 303 2.77 -10.31 -5.61
N GLU A 304 3.04 -11.55 -5.22
CA GLU A 304 4.31 -12.03 -4.72
C GLU A 304 5.39 -12.00 -5.81
N LEU A 305 5.02 -12.24 -7.07
CA LEU A 305 5.94 -12.09 -8.21
C LEU A 305 6.32 -10.63 -8.47
N LYS A 306 5.54 -9.64 -8.00
CA LYS A 306 5.94 -8.22 -8.07
C LYS A 306 7.06 -7.89 -7.08
N GLN A 307 7.11 -8.60 -5.95
CA GLN A 307 8.15 -8.43 -4.94
C GLN A 307 9.50 -9.02 -5.39
N PHE A 308 9.50 -10.01 -6.28
CA PHE A 308 10.71 -10.68 -6.79
C PHE A 308 10.84 -10.55 -8.32
N PRO A 309 11.40 -9.43 -8.84
CA PRO A 309 11.50 -9.17 -10.28
C PRO A 309 12.29 -10.22 -11.06
N THR A 310 13.37 -10.75 -10.48
CA THR A 310 14.19 -11.80 -11.12
C THR A 310 13.42 -13.11 -11.23
N LEU A 311 12.76 -13.54 -10.14
CA LEU A 311 11.91 -14.73 -10.14
C LEU A 311 10.76 -14.59 -11.14
N ARG A 312 10.14 -13.41 -11.24
CA ARG A 312 9.09 -13.13 -12.22
C ARG A 312 9.54 -13.37 -13.65
N VAL A 313 10.74 -12.92 -14.02
CA VAL A 313 11.29 -13.13 -15.36
C VAL A 313 11.57 -14.61 -15.61
N GLU A 314 12.20 -15.30 -14.66
CA GLU A 314 12.50 -16.74 -14.78
C GLU A 314 11.24 -17.60 -14.89
N VAL A 315 10.23 -17.37 -14.03
CA VAL A 315 8.95 -18.08 -14.09
C VAL A 315 8.22 -17.80 -15.40
N GLY A 316 8.23 -16.55 -15.88
CA GLY A 316 7.64 -16.19 -17.17
C GLY A 316 8.33 -16.87 -18.34
N ASN A 317 9.67 -16.87 -18.36
CA ASN A 317 10.44 -17.55 -19.40
C ASN A 317 10.20 -19.05 -19.41
N ALA A 318 10.19 -19.70 -18.23
CA ALA A 318 9.90 -21.12 -18.11
C ALA A 318 8.49 -21.48 -18.59
N ALA A 319 7.49 -20.65 -18.27
CA ALA A 319 6.13 -20.83 -18.76
C ALA A 319 6.03 -20.68 -20.28
N PHE A 320 6.68 -19.67 -20.87
CA PHE A 320 6.69 -19.49 -22.33
C PHE A 320 7.41 -20.60 -23.06
N GLU A 321 8.57 -21.04 -22.56
CA GLU A 321 9.32 -22.16 -23.14
C GLU A 321 8.48 -23.45 -23.11
N SER A 322 7.77 -23.72 -22.01
CA SER A 322 6.87 -24.86 -21.91
C SER A 322 5.73 -24.78 -22.92
N LEU A 323 5.09 -23.61 -23.07
CA LEU A 323 4.02 -23.43 -24.04
C LEU A 323 4.52 -23.58 -25.49
N ASP A 324 5.69 -23.04 -25.81
CA ASP A 324 6.28 -23.16 -27.15
C ASP A 324 6.57 -24.64 -27.50
N ARG A 325 7.11 -25.40 -26.55
CA ARG A 325 7.33 -26.84 -26.71
C ARG A 325 6.01 -27.60 -26.94
N MET A 326 4.98 -27.30 -26.15
CA MET A 326 3.66 -27.93 -26.29
C MET A 326 2.97 -27.56 -27.60
N ARG A 327 3.16 -26.33 -28.08
CA ARG A 327 2.64 -25.87 -29.38
C ARG A 327 3.26 -26.66 -30.53
N ASP A 328 4.57 -26.87 -30.53
CA ASP A 328 5.25 -27.61 -31.58
C ASP A 328 4.85 -29.10 -31.60
N GLU A 329 4.70 -29.70 -30.42
CA GLU A 329 4.17 -31.08 -30.30
C GLU A 329 2.73 -31.18 -30.78
N SER A 330 1.88 -30.23 -30.38
CA SER A 330 0.48 -30.18 -30.81
C SER A 330 0.37 -30.01 -32.32
N LYS A 331 1.13 -29.09 -32.90
CA LYS A 331 1.18 -28.86 -34.36
C LYS A 331 1.56 -30.13 -35.11
N LYS A 332 2.59 -30.85 -34.65
CA LYS A 332 3.01 -32.13 -35.24
C LYS A 332 1.89 -33.18 -35.15
N ASN A 333 1.21 -33.26 -34.02
CA ASN A 333 0.13 -34.24 -33.81
C ASN A 333 -1.11 -33.91 -34.65
N THR A 334 -1.49 -32.65 -34.78
CA THR A 334 -2.65 -32.28 -35.60
C THR A 334 -2.37 -32.44 -37.10
N LEU A 335 -1.14 -32.19 -37.56
CA LEU A 335 -0.74 -32.51 -38.93
C LEU A 335 -0.77 -34.02 -39.22
N LYS A 336 -0.35 -34.85 -38.27
CA LYS A 336 -0.49 -36.31 -38.40
C LYS A 336 -1.94 -36.76 -38.51
N LEU A 337 -2.88 -36.10 -37.82
CA LEU A 337 -4.31 -36.39 -38.00
C LEU A 337 -4.74 -36.14 -39.46
N VAL A 338 -4.32 -35.02 -40.04
CA VAL A 338 -4.57 -34.73 -41.46
C VAL A 338 -3.89 -35.76 -42.36
N ASP A 339 -2.65 -36.17 -42.06
CA ASP A 339 -1.92 -37.21 -42.81
C ASP A 339 -2.66 -38.56 -42.81
N MET A 340 -3.22 -38.95 -41.66
CA MET A 340 -3.96 -40.19 -41.52
C MET A 340 -5.23 -40.17 -42.40
N GLU A 341 -5.97 -39.07 -42.40
CA GLU A 341 -7.15 -38.90 -43.26
C GLU A 341 -6.78 -38.88 -44.76
N CYS A 342 -5.61 -38.34 -45.12
CA CYS A 342 -5.12 -38.40 -46.51
C CYS A 342 -4.73 -39.83 -46.93
N SER A 343 -4.23 -40.65 -46.00
CA SER A 343 -3.60 -41.94 -46.31
C SER A 343 -4.60 -43.04 -46.64
N TYR A 344 -5.77 -43.05 -45.98
CA TYR A 344 -6.76 -44.09 -46.18
C TYR A 344 -8.17 -43.53 -46.21
N LEU A 345 -8.83 -43.69 -47.36
CA LEU A 345 -10.22 -43.32 -47.56
C LEU A 345 -11.09 -44.57 -47.54
N THR A 346 -11.98 -44.65 -46.55
CA THR A 346 -12.87 -45.81 -46.38
C THR A 346 -13.92 -45.86 -47.49
N VAL A 347 -14.09 -47.03 -48.11
CA VAL A 347 -15.06 -47.26 -49.21
C VAL A 347 -16.51 -47.01 -48.78
N ASP A 348 -16.82 -47.14 -47.48
CA ASP A 348 -18.13 -46.85 -46.93
C ASP A 348 -18.55 -45.39 -47.08
N PHE A 349 -17.60 -44.45 -47.21
CA PHE A 349 -17.90 -43.06 -47.52
C PHE A 349 -18.64 -42.95 -48.87
N PHE A 350 -18.17 -43.68 -49.89
CA PHE A 350 -18.80 -43.69 -51.21
C PHE A 350 -20.13 -44.47 -51.23
N ARG A 351 -20.29 -45.46 -50.36
CA ARG A 351 -21.55 -46.22 -50.24
C ARG A 351 -22.67 -45.40 -49.58
N LYS A 352 -22.30 -44.46 -48.70
CA LYS A 352 -23.22 -43.56 -48.00
C LYS A 352 -23.46 -42.25 -48.73
N LEU A 353 -22.80 -42.01 -49.87
CA LEU A 353 -23.12 -40.86 -50.71
C LEU A 353 -24.61 -40.96 -51.12
N PRO A 354 -25.45 -39.96 -50.82
CA PRO A 354 -26.84 -39.99 -51.26
C PRO A 354 -26.87 -40.10 -52.79
N TRP A 355 -27.49 -41.16 -53.30
CA TRP A 355 -27.81 -41.30 -54.72
C TRP A 355 -28.97 -40.37 -55.09
N ASP A 356 -28.82 -39.06 -54.88
CA ASP A 356 -29.82 -38.06 -55.29
C ASP A 356 -29.42 -37.46 -56.63
N VAL A 357 -29.57 -38.24 -57.70
CA VAL A 357 -29.60 -37.73 -59.09
C VAL A 357 -30.90 -38.09 -59.81
N GLU A 358 -31.77 -38.95 -59.26
CA GLU A 358 -32.98 -39.39 -59.97
C GLU A 358 -34.30 -38.70 -59.57
N LYS A 359 -34.30 -37.69 -58.69
CA LYS A 359 -35.51 -36.88 -58.48
C LYS A 359 -35.22 -35.42 -58.75
N GLY A 360 -35.73 -34.94 -59.89
CA GLY A 360 -35.62 -33.58 -60.40
C GLY A 360 -36.01 -32.50 -59.40
N GLY A 361 -35.04 -32.09 -58.58
CA GLY A 361 -35.07 -30.88 -57.78
C GLY A 361 -34.17 -29.83 -58.40
N ASN A 362 -34.68 -28.60 -58.52
CA ASN A 362 -34.03 -27.45 -59.16
C ASN A 362 -32.54 -27.29 -58.78
N PRO A 363 -31.66 -26.95 -59.75
CA PRO A 363 -30.20 -26.85 -59.56
C PRO A 363 -29.75 -25.60 -58.77
N SER A 364 -30.67 -24.89 -58.10
CA SER A 364 -30.42 -23.60 -57.46
C SER A 364 -30.37 -23.65 -55.93
N HIS A 365 -30.49 -24.82 -55.29
CA HIS A 365 -30.15 -24.97 -53.87
C HIS A 365 -28.71 -25.46 -53.73
N SER A 366 -27.86 -24.59 -53.21
CA SER A 366 -26.45 -24.88 -52.95
C SER A 366 -26.31 -26.17 -52.14
N ILE A 367 -25.56 -27.12 -52.71
CA ILE A 367 -25.10 -28.36 -52.07
C ILE A 367 -24.51 -28.10 -50.68
N PHE A 368 -23.98 -26.90 -50.44
CA PHE A 368 -23.34 -26.50 -49.19
C PHE A 368 -24.28 -26.41 -47.97
N ASP A 369 -25.59 -26.17 -48.16
CA ASP A 369 -26.54 -26.01 -47.04
C ASP A 369 -26.93 -27.34 -46.38
N ARG A 370 -26.69 -28.49 -47.04
CA ARG A 370 -27.12 -29.81 -46.51
C ARG A 370 -26.05 -30.52 -45.68
N TYR A 371 -24.79 -30.09 -45.73
CA TYR A 371 -23.68 -30.74 -45.03
C TYR A 371 -23.38 -30.16 -43.64
N ASN A 372 -24.06 -29.07 -43.23
CA ASN A 372 -23.60 -28.25 -42.12
C ASN A 372 -24.06 -28.72 -40.71
N ASP A 373 -25.11 -29.55 -40.57
CA ASP A 373 -25.69 -29.85 -39.25
C ASP A 373 -25.38 -31.25 -38.68
N SER A 374 -24.92 -32.20 -39.50
CA SER A 374 -24.74 -33.60 -39.05
C SER A 374 -23.29 -34.03 -38.82
N TYR A 375 -22.33 -33.26 -39.32
CA TYR A 375 -20.89 -33.60 -39.27
C TYR A 375 -20.07 -32.73 -38.30
N LEU A 376 -20.69 -31.74 -37.65
CA LEU A 376 -20.05 -30.83 -36.68
C LEU A 376 -20.54 -31.05 -35.24
N ARG A 377 -21.07 -32.23 -34.90
CA ARG A 377 -21.41 -32.62 -33.52
C ARG A 377 -20.52 -33.71 -32.99
#